data_AF-A0A2D5F6F7-F1
#
_entry.id   AF-A0A2D5F6F7-F1
#
_cell.length_a   1.000
_cell.length_b   1.000
_cell.length_c   1.000
_cell.angle_alpha   90.00
_cell.angle_beta   90.00
_cell.angle_gamma   90.00
#
_symmetry.space_group_name_H-M   'P 1'
#
loop_
_entity.id
_entity.type
_entity.pdbx_description
1 polymer ?
#
loop_
_entity_poly.entity_id
_entity_poly.type
_entity_poly.pdbx_seq_one_letter_code
_entity_poly.pdbx_strand_id
1 'polypeptide(L)'
;MSEEVWTMEELVALTDEVQTEELEFRGKKVKFQFCELTESEEPKMKMPDESLPEEEKMAIYQEIGANRVKKMLEKANAKNPDGDVLEIAMWDKLPTTLRYNISNKILGVQEEVKENFTL
;
A
#
# COMPACT_ATOMS: atom_id res chain seq x y z
N MET A 1 8.23 -28.76 16.78
CA MET A 1 7.70 -27.40 17.01
C MET A 1 6.30 -27.40 16.44
N SER A 2 5.28 -27.01 17.21
CA SER A 2 3.96 -26.77 16.64
C SER A 2 4.07 -25.59 15.67
N GLU A 3 3.51 -25.74 14.48
CA GLU A 3 3.32 -24.60 13.58
C GLU A 3 2.38 -23.62 14.29
N GLU A 4 2.86 -22.41 14.55
CA GLU A 4 2.04 -21.33 15.09
C GLU A 4 1.12 -20.86 13.97
N VAL A 5 -0.18 -21.08 14.14
CA VAL A 5 -1.20 -20.75 13.15
C VAL A 5 -2.00 -19.57 13.68
N TRP A 6 -2.20 -18.57 12.83
CA TRP A 6 -3.05 -17.42 13.13
C TRP A 6 -4.46 -17.86 13.53
N THR A 7 -4.96 -17.29 14.61
CA THR A 7 -6.37 -17.33 14.96
C THR A 7 -7.15 -16.34 14.09
N MET A 8 -8.45 -16.58 13.91
CA MET A 8 -9.30 -15.65 13.17
C MET A 8 -9.42 -14.29 13.86
N GLU A 9 -9.31 -14.24 15.19
CA GLU A 9 -9.31 -12.99 15.96
C GLU A 9 -8.05 -12.16 15.68
N GLU A 10 -6.89 -12.80 15.61
CA GLU A 10 -5.64 -12.13 15.23
C GLU A 10 -5.69 -11.60 13.79
N LEU A 11 -6.23 -12.39 12.85
CA LEU A 11 -6.39 -11.94 11.46
C LEU A 11 -7.34 -10.76 11.32
N VAL A 12 -8.42 -10.73 12.10
CA VAL A 12 -9.33 -9.57 12.15
C VAL A 12 -8.61 -8.36 12.74
N ALA A 13 -7.84 -8.56 13.82
CA ALA A 13 -7.09 -7.48 14.47
C ALA A 13 -6.05 -6.82 13.53
N LEU A 14 -5.49 -7.55 12.57
CA LEU A 14 -4.60 -6.98 11.54
C LEU A 14 -5.26 -5.83 10.75
N THR A 15 -6.58 -5.88 10.55
CA THR A 15 -7.32 -4.80 9.88
C THR A 15 -7.45 -3.55 10.74
N ASP A 16 -7.12 -3.61 12.03
CA ASP A 16 -7.20 -2.48 12.95
C ASP A 16 -5.86 -2.06 13.54
N GLU A 17 -4.81 -2.83 13.28
CA GLU A 17 -3.44 -2.56 13.72
C GLU A 17 -2.72 -1.58 12.78
N VAL A 18 -2.05 -0.60 13.36
CA VAL A 18 -1.18 0.32 12.61
C VAL A 18 0.17 -0.35 12.40
N GLN A 19 0.48 -0.62 11.14
CA GLN A 19 1.76 -1.15 10.71
C GLN A 19 2.70 0.01 10.34
N THR A 20 4.01 -0.19 10.54
CA THR A 20 5.04 0.77 10.14
C THR A 20 6.04 0.07 9.24
N GLU A 21 6.35 0.71 8.11
CA GLU A 21 7.33 0.22 7.15
C GLU A 21 8.35 1.30 6.82
N GLU A 22 9.49 0.86 6.31
CA GLU A 22 10.53 1.75 5.82
C GLU A 22 11.09 1.28 4.48
N LEU A 23 11.51 2.25 3.66
CA LEU A 23 12.25 2.00 2.44
C LEU A 23 13.36 3.02 2.25
N GLU A 24 14.39 2.66 1.49
CA GLU A 24 15.44 3.60 1.09
C GLU A 24 15.05 4.30 -0.22
N PHE A 25 15.16 5.64 -0.23
CA PHE A 25 14.96 6.45 -1.41
C PHE A 25 16.09 7.48 -1.53
N ARG A 26 16.93 7.32 -2.56
CA ARG A 26 18.07 8.21 -2.84
C ARG A 26 19.01 8.36 -1.64
N GLY A 27 19.36 7.24 -1.01
CA GLY A 27 20.29 7.19 0.13
C GLY A 27 19.72 7.68 1.45
N LYS A 28 18.40 7.88 1.55
CA LYS A 28 17.72 8.26 2.79
C LYS A 28 16.57 7.31 3.07
N LYS A 29 16.33 7.01 4.35
CA LYS A 29 15.17 6.22 4.78
C LYS A 29 13.91 7.08 4.77
N VAL A 30 12.85 6.52 4.21
CA VAL A 30 11.49 7.03 4.28
C VAL A 30 10.70 6.05 5.13
N LYS A 31 10.15 6.53 6.23
CA LYS A 31 9.24 5.77 7.09
C LYS A 31 7.82 6.22 6.83
N PHE A 32 6.89 5.29 6.93
CA PHE A 32 5.47 5.56 6.82
C PHE A 32 4.69 4.49 7.57
N GLN A 33 3.48 4.85 7.98
CA GLN A 33 2.54 3.93 8.60
C GLN A 33 1.34 3.67 7.71
N PHE A 34 0.76 2.48 7.82
CA PHE A 34 -0.44 2.09 7.11
C PHE A 34 -1.27 1.12 7.96
N CYS A 35 -2.54 0.96 7.63
CA CYS A 35 -3.46 0.07 8.33
C CYS A 35 -4.31 -0.63 7.28
N GLU A 36 -4.45 -1.95 7.39
CA GLU A 36 -5.22 -2.75 6.44
C GLU A 36 -6.69 -2.30 6.40
N LEU A 37 -7.32 -2.48 5.23
CA LEU A 37 -8.73 -2.15 5.04
C LEU A 37 -9.57 -3.40 5.14
N THR A 38 -10.71 -3.29 5.82
CA THR A 38 -11.81 -4.23 5.61
C THR A 38 -12.46 -3.97 4.25
N GLU A 39 -13.22 -4.94 3.74
CA GLU A 39 -13.99 -4.78 2.50
C GLU A 39 -14.90 -3.54 2.52
N SER A 40 -15.44 -3.20 3.69
CA SER A 40 -16.34 -2.04 3.85
C SER A 40 -15.63 -0.68 3.74
N GLU A 41 -14.31 -0.66 3.95
CA GLU A 41 -13.46 0.54 3.93
C GLU A 41 -12.74 0.74 2.59
N GLU A 42 -12.71 -0.30 1.75
CA GLU A 42 -12.16 -0.23 0.40
C GLU A 42 -12.81 0.90 -0.41
N PRO A 43 -12.03 1.65 -1.21
CA PRO A 43 -12.59 2.66 -2.10
C PRO A 43 -13.59 2.01 -3.07
N LYS A 44 -14.85 2.46 -3.03
CA LYS A 44 -15.89 2.01 -3.95
C LYS A 44 -15.57 2.48 -5.37
N MET A 45 -15.01 1.58 -6.17
CA MET A 45 -14.56 1.86 -7.53
C MET A 45 -15.40 1.08 -8.52
N LYS A 46 -15.65 1.68 -9.69
CA LYS A 46 -16.21 0.94 -10.82
C LYS A 46 -15.08 0.17 -11.48
N MET A 47 -15.28 -1.14 -11.67
CA MET A 47 -14.38 -1.93 -12.49
C MET A 47 -14.37 -1.36 -13.91
N PRO A 48 -13.22 -1.38 -14.61
CA PRO A 48 -13.15 -0.87 -15.97
C PRO A 48 -14.01 -1.72 -16.89
N ASP A 49 -14.63 -1.08 -17.88
CA ASP A 49 -15.43 -1.77 -18.90
C ASP A 49 -14.52 -2.65 -19.76
N GLU A 50 -14.95 -3.89 -20.05
CA GLU A 50 -14.19 -4.85 -20.85
C GLU A 50 -13.96 -4.39 -22.30
N SER A 51 -14.73 -3.44 -22.79
CA SER A 51 -14.57 -2.85 -24.12
C SER A 51 -13.49 -1.75 -24.19
N LEU A 52 -13.00 -1.26 -23.05
CA LEU A 52 -11.94 -0.24 -23.04
C LEU A 52 -10.61 -0.78 -23.58
N PRO A 53 -9.80 0.08 -24.22
CA PRO A 53 -8.41 -0.24 -24.53
C PRO A 53 -7.63 -0.67 -23.29
N GLU A 54 -6.67 -1.58 -23.48
CA GLU A 54 -5.86 -2.13 -22.38
C GLU A 54 -5.14 -1.04 -21.58
N GLU A 55 -4.60 -0.03 -22.26
CA GLU A 55 -3.94 1.12 -21.64
C GLU A 55 -4.88 1.89 -20.68
N GLU A 56 -6.14 2.10 -21.09
CA GLU A 56 -7.13 2.78 -20.25
C GLU A 56 -7.54 1.91 -19.05
N LYS A 57 -7.69 0.60 -19.25
CA LYS A 57 -7.94 -0.34 -18.15
C LYS A 57 -6.80 -0.31 -17.13
N MET A 58 -5.55 -0.33 -17.62
CA MET A 58 -4.37 -0.26 -16.76
C MET A 58 -4.32 1.04 -15.96
N ALA A 59 -4.63 2.18 -16.59
CA ALA A 59 -4.71 3.46 -15.88
C ALA A 59 -5.77 3.45 -14.77
N ILE A 60 -6.95 2.87 -15.02
CA ILE A 60 -8.01 2.72 -14.01
C ILE A 60 -7.53 1.82 -12.86
N TYR A 61 -6.90 0.67 -13.14
CA TYR A 61 -6.36 -0.19 -12.08
C TYR A 61 -5.28 0.49 -11.25
N GLN A 62 -4.41 1.28 -11.87
CA GLN A 62 -3.41 2.08 -11.16
C GLN A 62 -4.07 3.12 -10.25
N GLU A 63 -5.13 3.78 -10.70
CA GLU A 63 -5.90 4.72 -9.89
C GLU A 63 -6.56 4.02 -8.70
N ILE A 64 -7.12 2.83 -8.90
CA ILE A 64 -7.69 1.99 -7.84
C ILE A 64 -6.64 1.68 -6.78
N GLY A 65 -5.48 1.16 -7.18
CA GLY A 65 -4.39 0.85 -6.27
C GLY A 65 -3.88 2.07 -5.50
N ALA A 66 -3.74 3.21 -6.18
CA ALA A 66 -3.33 4.46 -5.54
C ALA A 66 -4.34 4.95 -4.49
N ASN A 67 -5.63 4.89 -4.79
CA ASN A 67 -6.68 5.31 -3.87
C ASN A 67 -6.83 4.36 -2.68
N ARG A 68 -6.60 3.04 -2.88
CA ARG A 68 -6.52 2.07 -1.78
C ARG A 68 -5.39 2.42 -0.82
N VAL A 69 -4.19 2.67 -1.36
CA VAL A 69 -3.03 3.07 -0.53
C VAL A 69 -3.31 4.36 0.24
N LYS A 70 -3.90 5.38 -0.40
CA LYS A 70 -4.31 6.61 0.30
C LYS A 70 -5.24 6.31 1.48
N LYS A 71 -6.23 5.43 1.31
CA LYS A 71 -7.15 5.04 2.40
C LYS A 71 -6.45 4.33 3.55
N MET A 72 -5.50 3.44 3.26
CA MET A 72 -4.68 2.76 4.28
C MET A 72 -3.83 3.76 5.08
N LEU A 73 -3.24 4.75 4.42
CA LEU A 73 -2.48 5.84 5.06
C LEU A 73 -3.40 6.72 5.93
N GLU A 74 -4.57 7.13 5.41
CA GLU A 74 -5.56 7.93 6.15
C GLU A 74 -6.02 7.21 7.43
N LYS A 75 -6.34 5.92 7.32
CA LYS A 75 -6.77 5.10 8.46
C LYS A 75 -5.68 5.01 9.52
N ALA A 76 -4.44 4.76 9.11
CA ALA A 76 -3.30 4.71 10.02
C ALA A 76 -3.04 6.05 10.71
N ASN A 77 -3.05 7.15 9.96
CA ASN A 77 -2.88 8.50 10.49
C ASN A 77 -3.98 8.87 11.50
N ALA A 78 -5.23 8.45 11.25
CA ALA A 78 -6.33 8.67 12.18
C ALA A 78 -6.17 7.87 13.48
N LYS A 79 -5.62 6.64 13.40
CA LYS A 79 -5.38 5.77 14.56
C LYS A 79 -4.13 6.15 15.34
N ASN A 80 -3.08 6.62 14.67
CA ASN A 80 -1.79 6.98 15.25
C ASN A 80 -1.31 8.35 14.72
N PRO A 81 -1.90 9.47 15.18
CA PRO A 81 -1.58 10.80 14.68
C PRO A 81 -0.17 11.28 15.05
N ASP A 82 0.47 10.68 16.05
CA ASP A 82 1.82 11.01 16.51
C ASP A 82 2.92 10.12 15.89
N GLY A 83 2.54 9.22 14.96
CA GLY A 83 3.45 8.29 14.29
C GLY A 83 4.20 8.85 13.09
N ASP A 84 4.74 7.96 12.25
CA ASP A 84 5.37 8.31 10.96
C ASP A 84 4.30 8.69 9.91
N VAL A 85 3.61 9.80 10.18
CA VAL A 85 2.47 10.29 9.41
C VAL A 85 2.91 10.77 8.03
N LEU A 86 2.31 10.16 7.01
CA LEU A 86 2.34 10.67 5.64
C LEU A 86 0.97 11.26 5.30
N GLU A 87 0.84 12.58 5.42
CA GLU A 87 -0.40 13.26 5.08
C GLU A 87 -0.71 13.16 3.58
N ILE A 88 -1.99 13.04 3.24
CA ILE A 88 -2.43 12.94 1.83
C ILE A 88 -2.09 14.21 1.03
N ALA A 89 -2.11 15.38 1.68
CA ALA A 89 -1.68 16.64 1.06
C ALA A 89 -0.18 16.64 0.69
N MET A 90 0.65 15.82 1.36
CA MET A 90 2.05 15.61 1.02
C MET A 90 2.20 14.51 -0.03
N TRP A 91 1.40 13.45 0.05
CA TRP A 91 1.40 12.33 -0.91
C TRP A 91 1.36 12.84 -2.36
N ASP A 92 0.42 13.71 -2.69
CA ASP A 92 0.27 14.22 -4.06
C ASP A 92 1.44 15.10 -4.54
N LYS A 93 2.32 15.51 -3.63
CA LYS A 93 3.55 16.28 -3.92
C LYS A 93 4.81 15.41 -3.96
N LEU A 94 4.72 14.13 -3.59
CA LEU A 94 5.85 13.22 -3.63
C LEU A 94 6.24 12.86 -5.09
N PRO A 95 7.52 12.57 -5.35
CA PRO A 95 7.95 12.01 -6.62
C PRO A 95 7.12 10.76 -6.98
N THR A 96 6.66 10.64 -8.21
CA THR A 96 5.85 9.49 -8.65
C THR A 96 6.54 8.15 -8.40
N THR A 97 7.86 8.07 -8.60
CA THR A 97 8.65 6.86 -8.28
C THR A 97 8.60 6.50 -6.79
N LEU A 98 8.64 7.49 -5.89
CA LEU A 98 8.54 7.23 -4.46
C LEU A 98 7.14 6.75 -4.09
N ARG A 99 6.10 7.38 -4.63
CA ARG A 99 4.72 6.91 -4.45
C ARG A 99 4.55 5.46 -4.90
N TYR A 100 5.09 5.12 -6.07
CA TYR A 100 5.07 3.75 -6.60
C TYR A 100 5.75 2.76 -5.65
N ASN A 101 6.96 3.10 -5.16
CA ASN A 101 7.68 2.23 -4.22
C ASN A 101 6.93 2.04 -2.89
N ILE A 102 6.33 3.10 -2.34
CA ILE A 102 5.51 3.02 -1.13
C ILE A 102 4.27 2.15 -1.40
N SER A 103 3.58 2.38 -2.52
CA SER A 103 2.39 1.59 -2.89
C SER A 103 2.71 0.11 -3.04
N ASN A 104 3.81 -0.25 -3.71
CA ASN A 104 4.22 -1.65 -3.85
C ASN A 104 4.53 -2.29 -2.50
N LYS A 105 5.22 -1.54 -1.63
CA LYS A 105 5.56 -1.99 -0.28
C LYS A 105 4.31 -2.25 0.57
N ILE A 106 3.33 -1.33 0.54
CA ILE A 106 2.05 -1.47 1.26
C ILE A 106 1.20 -2.61 0.69
N LEU A 107 1.09 -2.71 -0.64
CA LEU A 107 0.25 -3.72 -1.30
C LEU A 107 0.90 -5.11 -1.35
N GLY A 108 2.09 -5.28 -0.76
CA GLY A 108 2.81 -6.55 -0.77
C GLY A 108 3.19 -7.03 -2.17
N VAL A 109 3.35 -6.12 -3.13
CA VAL A 109 3.81 -6.46 -4.49
C VAL A 109 5.26 -6.91 -4.36
N GLN A 110 5.48 -8.23 -4.46
CA GLN A 110 6.82 -8.80 -4.45
C GLN A 110 7.59 -8.31 -5.68
N GLU A 111 8.70 -7.62 -5.46
CA GLU A 111 9.71 -7.48 -6.51
C GLU A 111 10.26 -8.88 -6.79
N GLU A 112 10.06 -9.41 -8.01
CA GLU A 112 10.86 -10.54 -8.46
C GLU A 112 12.33 -10.14 -8.33
N VAL A 113 13.04 -10.79 -7.40
CA VAL A 113 14.50 -10.71 -7.34
C VAL A 113 15.00 -11.32 -8.63
N LYS A 114 15.21 -10.49 -9.66
CA LYS A 114 16.01 -10.87 -10.82
C LYS A 114 17.42 -11.02 -10.29
N GLU A 115 17.80 -12.25 -9.94
CA GLU A 115 19.20 -12.61 -9.78
C GLU A 115 19.92 -12.12 -11.04
N ASN A 116 20.77 -11.11 -10.87
CA ASN A 116 21.61 -10.61 -11.95
C ASN A 116 22.46 -11.79 -12.41
N PHE A 117 22.13 -12.37 -13.56
CA PHE A 117 23.04 -13.26 -14.26
C PHE A 117 24.26 -12.43 -14.66
N THR A 118 25.31 -12.49 -13.85
CA THR A 118 26.65 -12.04 -14.24
C THR A 118 27.11 -12.94 -15.38
N LEU A 119 27.27 -12.36 -16.57
CA LEU A 119 27.96 -12.97 -17.71
C LEU A 119 29.45 -13.13 -17.41
#